data_AF-A0A0J1IT35-F1
#
_entry.id   AF-A0A0J1IT35-F1
#
_cell.length_a   1.000
_cell.length_b   1.000
_cell.length_c   1.000
_cell.angle_alpha   90.00
_cell.angle_beta   90.00
_cell.angle_gamma   90.00
#
_symmetry.space_group_name_H-M   'P 1'
#
loop_
_entity.id
_entity.type
_entity.pdbx_description
1 polymer ?
#
loop_
_entity_poly.entity_id
_entity_poly.type
_entity_poly.pdbx_seq_one_letter_code
_entity_poly.pdbx_strand_id
1 'polypeptide(L)'
;METYRVKIGAEGEISLPLELRNLFGLAPGDTLDLCVDSEGKVFVRTAERSVEPLSDFFEDLIIGDLHSAGFTGDELKNRLLEQKLKLSTVLDRMAEEGYRAHKNFQSVKWRAIQSIKSLESMKSSPTPYQVVVTTRGIHDLAVLQAAELKEIPAVLSQLEEDPLGFKRLKGPYYETYRVSFRCGHKEYRVVYTIFAPENLVVVLTIGKRKAIFEKLNGIA
;
A
#
# COMPACT_ATOMS: atom_id res chain seq x y z
N MET A 1 -19.87 -11.83 16.08
CA MET A 1 -18.64 -12.26 16.75
C MET A 1 -18.27 -13.61 16.16
N GLU A 2 -17.20 -13.68 15.41
CA GLU A 2 -16.72 -14.96 14.85
C GLU A 2 -15.84 -15.64 15.89
N THR A 3 -16.03 -16.94 16.09
CA THR A 3 -15.27 -17.73 17.06
C THR A 3 -14.41 -18.73 16.31
N TYR A 4 -13.10 -18.63 16.50
CA TYR A 4 -12.14 -19.53 15.89
C TYR A 4 -11.58 -20.47 16.95
N ARG A 5 -11.61 -21.77 16.66
CA ARG A 5 -11.03 -22.78 17.55
C ARG A 5 -9.59 -23.04 17.13
N VAL A 6 -8.65 -22.81 18.05
CA VAL A 6 -7.23 -23.08 17.85
C VAL A 6 -6.79 -24.23 18.74
N LYS A 7 -5.81 -25.02 18.29
CA LYS A 7 -5.23 -26.12 19.06
C LYS A 7 -3.87 -25.69 19.59
N ILE A 8 -3.64 -25.95 20.89
CA ILE A 8 -2.33 -25.85 21.52
C ILE A 8 -1.62 -27.19 21.32
N GLY A 9 -0.43 -27.14 20.75
CA GLY A 9 0.44 -28.28 20.52
C GLY A 9 1.16 -28.74 21.79
N ALA A 10 2.03 -29.73 21.64
CA ALA A 10 2.66 -30.40 22.77
C ALA A 10 3.68 -29.53 23.51
N GLU A 11 4.28 -28.54 22.82
CA GLU A 11 5.26 -27.62 23.39
C GLU A 11 4.68 -26.21 23.61
N GLY A 12 3.36 -26.08 23.57
CA GLY A 12 2.66 -24.80 23.74
C GLY A 12 2.51 -24.00 22.45
N GLU A 13 2.89 -24.54 21.29
CA GLU A 13 2.71 -23.88 20.00
C GLU A 13 1.22 -23.76 19.64
N ILE A 14 0.79 -22.57 19.22
CA ILE A 14 -0.59 -22.35 18.77
C ILE A 14 -0.62 -22.42 17.24
N SER A 15 -1.31 -23.42 16.71
CA SER A 15 -1.55 -23.50 15.27
C SER A 15 -2.77 -22.66 14.91
N LEU A 16 -2.52 -21.48 14.34
CA LEU A 16 -3.59 -20.64 13.80
C LEU A 16 -4.17 -21.24 12.51
N PRO A 17 -5.49 -21.30 12.34
CA PRO A 17 -6.15 -21.61 11.06
C PRO A 17 -5.68 -20.68 9.95
N LEU A 18 -5.68 -21.16 8.71
CA LEU A 18 -5.23 -20.39 7.55
C LEU A 18 -6.08 -19.11 7.39
N GLU A 19 -7.37 -19.19 7.70
CA GLU A 19 -8.28 -18.04 7.65
C GLU A 19 -7.85 -16.94 8.63
N LEU A 20 -7.46 -17.30 9.86
CA LEU A 20 -6.96 -16.36 10.85
C LEU A 20 -5.58 -15.80 10.48
N ARG A 21 -4.69 -16.63 9.92
CA ARG A 21 -3.39 -16.16 9.42
C ARG A 21 -3.58 -15.15 8.31
N ASN A 22 -4.49 -15.39 7.38
CA ASN A 22 -4.79 -14.45 6.31
C ASN A 22 -5.47 -13.19 6.83
N LEU A 23 -6.41 -13.32 7.78
CA LEU A 23 -7.09 -12.18 8.41
C LEU A 23 -6.11 -11.23 9.11
N PHE A 24 -5.08 -11.78 9.75
CA PHE A 24 -4.03 -11.03 10.44
C PHE A 24 -2.74 -10.86 9.62
N GLY A 25 -2.70 -11.34 8.37
CA GLY A 25 -1.55 -11.33 7.48
C GLY A 25 -0.26 -11.95 8.04
N LEU A 26 -0.36 -13.01 8.85
CA LEU A 26 0.77 -13.60 9.58
C LEU A 26 1.62 -14.53 8.71
N ALA A 27 2.92 -14.26 8.66
CA ALA A 27 3.94 -15.11 8.09
C ALA A 27 4.62 -16.00 9.16
N PRO A 28 5.27 -17.12 8.76
CA PRO A 28 6.09 -17.90 9.68
C PRO A 28 7.19 -17.02 10.31
N GLY A 29 7.24 -16.98 11.64
CA GLY A 29 8.19 -16.17 12.40
C GLY A 29 7.62 -14.85 12.94
N ASP A 30 6.41 -14.48 12.55
CA ASP A 30 5.73 -13.30 13.10
C ASP A 30 5.35 -13.48 14.58
N THR A 31 5.35 -12.38 15.32
CA THR A 31 4.99 -12.34 16.72
C THR A 31 3.60 -11.76 16.91
N LEU A 32 2.82 -12.37 17.79
CA LEU A 32 1.50 -11.91 18.21
C LEU A 32 1.51 -11.59 19.69
N ASP A 33 0.83 -10.51 20.07
CA ASP A 33 0.51 -10.23 21.46
C ASP A 33 -0.84 -10.88 21.80
N LEU A 34 -0.84 -11.69 22.87
CA LEU A 34 -2.06 -12.15 23.51
C LEU A 34 -2.37 -11.22 24.69
N CYS A 35 -3.40 -10.39 24.56
CA CYS A 35 -3.87 -9.50 25.60
C CYS A 35 -5.06 -10.12 26.32
N VAL A 36 -5.11 -10.05 27.65
CA VAL A 36 -6.23 -10.54 28.45
C VAL A 36 -6.89 -9.34 29.13
N ASP A 37 -8.20 -9.15 28.94
CA ASP A 37 -8.93 -8.10 29.64
C ASP A 37 -9.30 -8.49 31.08
N SER A 38 -9.91 -7.55 31.81
CA SER A 38 -10.39 -7.77 33.19
C SER A 38 -11.51 -8.80 33.32
N GLU A 39 -12.13 -9.21 32.21
CA GLU A 39 -13.16 -10.26 32.15
C GLU A 39 -12.56 -11.63 31.75
N GLY A 40 -11.25 -11.70 31.52
CA GLY A 40 -10.56 -12.92 31.09
C GLY A 40 -10.71 -13.24 29.60
N LYS A 41 -11.18 -12.30 28.76
CA LYS A 41 -11.23 -12.47 27.31
C LYS A 41 -9.85 -12.26 26.72
N VAL A 42 -9.44 -13.18 25.86
CA VAL A 42 -8.18 -13.12 25.12
C VAL A 42 -8.40 -12.40 23.79
N PHE A 43 -7.67 -11.32 23.58
CA PHE A 43 -7.56 -10.60 22.32
C PHE A 43 -6.20 -10.87 21.71
N VAL A 44 -6.18 -11.07 20.40
CA VAL A 44 -4.95 -11.20 19.64
C VAL A 44 -4.74 -9.89 18.90
N ARG A 45 -3.56 -9.29 19.06
CA ARG A 45 -3.11 -8.20 18.19
C ARG A 45 -1.75 -8.58 17.62
N THR A 46 -1.46 -8.13 16.41
CA THR A 46 -0.10 -8.24 15.87
C THR A 46 0.85 -7.49 16.79
N ALA A 47 1.95 -8.13 17.19
CA ALA A 47 2.96 -7.45 17.98
C ALA A 47 3.53 -6.33 17.10
N GLU A 48 3.58 -5.11 17.62
CA GLU A 48 4.00 -3.88 16.93
C GLU A 48 5.40 -3.96 16.25
N ARG A 49 6.14 -5.06 16.48
CA ARG A 49 7.53 -5.28 16.07
C ARG A 49 7.74 -6.16 14.84
N SER A 50 6.70 -6.81 14.30
CA SER A 50 6.82 -7.60 13.04
C SER A 50 6.50 -6.77 11.79
N VAL A 51 5.99 -5.55 11.97
CA VAL A 51 5.69 -4.63 10.87
C VAL A 51 6.89 -3.70 10.70
N GLU A 52 7.69 -3.86 9.65
CA GLU A 52 8.62 -2.79 9.28
C GLU A 52 7.77 -1.54 8.99
N PRO A 53 7.90 -0.45 9.78
CA PRO A 53 7.10 0.73 9.57
C PRO A 53 7.36 1.27 8.17
N LEU A 54 6.36 1.97 7.62
CA LEU A 54 6.48 2.60 6.31
C LEU A 54 7.85 3.29 6.19
N SER A 55 8.57 3.04 5.09
CA SER A 55 9.88 3.68 4.86
C SER A 55 9.76 5.20 4.99
N ASP A 56 10.89 5.87 5.08
CA ASP A 56 11.03 7.33 5.31
C ASP A 56 10.34 8.21 4.23
N PHE A 57 9.55 7.61 3.33
CA PHE A 57 8.76 8.25 2.31
C PHE A 57 7.81 9.34 2.79
N PHE A 58 7.26 9.27 4.01
CA PHE A 58 6.44 10.36 4.57
C PHE A 58 7.02 10.92 5.87
N GLU A 59 8.21 10.51 6.27
CA GLU A 59 8.74 10.81 7.60
C GLU A 59 8.92 12.31 7.86
N ASP A 60 9.47 13.05 6.91
CA ASP A 60 9.58 14.51 6.98
C ASP A 60 8.21 15.21 7.10
N LEU A 61 7.19 14.72 6.41
CA LEU A 61 5.83 15.26 6.51
C LEU A 61 5.19 14.94 7.86
N ILE A 62 5.35 13.71 8.36
CA ILE A 62 4.86 13.30 9.68
C ILE A 62 5.56 14.12 10.77
N ILE A 63 6.89 14.24 10.71
CA ILE A 63 7.67 15.03 11.67
C ILE A 63 7.23 16.50 11.63
N GLY A 64 7.00 17.07 10.44
CA GLY A 64 6.49 18.42 10.27
C GLY A 64 5.13 18.65 10.95
N ASP A 65 4.20 17.71 10.78
CA ASP A 65 2.88 17.76 11.43
C ASP A 65 2.98 17.60 12.96
N LEU A 66 3.80 16.66 13.43
CA LEU A 66 4.00 16.41 14.86
C LEU A 66 4.69 17.58 15.57
N HIS A 67 5.67 18.21 14.94
CA HIS A 67 6.28 19.44 15.47
C HIS A 67 5.29 20.59 15.50
N SER A 68 4.45 20.74 14.47
CA SER A 68 3.40 21.77 14.44
C SER A 68 2.36 21.55 15.55
N ALA A 69 2.15 20.31 15.98
CA ALA A 69 1.32 19.94 17.12
C ALA A 69 2.04 20.04 18.49
N GLY A 70 3.32 20.42 18.51
CA GLY A 70 4.09 20.66 19.74
C GLY A 70 4.81 19.43 20.32
N PHE A 71 4.83 18.29 19.62
CA PHE A 71 5.49 17.08 20.11
C PHE A 71 7.02 17.16 19.97
N THR A 72 7.73 16.67 21.00
CA THR A 72 9.20 16.66 21.06
C THR A 72 9.73 15.42 21.78
N GLY A 73 11.05 15.19 21.73
CA GLY A 73 11.73 14.15 22.52
C GLY A 73 11.24 12.74 22.21
N ASP A 74 11.01 11.94 23.26
CA ASP A 74 10.56 10.55 23.12
C ASP A 74 9.08 10.45 22.70
N GLU A 75 8.26 11.44 23.03
CA GLU A 75 6.87 11.49 22.57
C GLU A 75 6.79 11.62 21.05
N LEU A 76 7.67 12.43 20.44
CA LEU A 76 7.79 12.53 18.98
C LEU A 76 8.10 11.18 18.33
N LYS A 77 9.03 10.41 18.91
CA LYS A 77 9.42 9.10 18.37
C LYS A 77 8.26 8.10 18.41
N ASN A 78 7.54 8.06 19.53
CA ASN A 78 6.40 7.17 19.70
C ASN A 78 5.28 7.53 18.72
N ARG A 79 4.93 8.83 18.61
CA ARG A 79 3.92 9.31 17.67
C ARG A 79 4.32 9.11 16.21
N LEU A 80 5.60 9.28 15.88
CA LEU A 80 6.12 9.00 14.53
C LEU A 80 5.93 7.53 14.17
N LEU A 81 6.24 6.61 15.08
CA LEU A 81 6.03 5.18 14.88
C LEU A 81 4.53 4.86 14.71
N GLU A 82 3.67 5.37 15.58
CA GLU A 82 2.21 5.21 15.49
C GLU A 82 1.69 5.65 14.12
N GLN A 83 2.10 6.83 13.64
CA GLN A 83 1.69 7.34 12.34
C GLN A 83 2.23 6.51 11.17
N LYS A 84 3.49 6.05 11.23
CA LYS A 84 4.05 5.16 10.20
C LYS A 84 3.27 3.84 10.12
N LEU A 85 2.91 3.24 11.26
CA LEU A 85 2.09 2.03 11.31
C LEU A 85 0.68 2.26 10.77
N LYS A 86 0.07 3.41 11.12
CA LYS A 86 -1.25 3.81 10.64
C LYS A 86 -1.28 3.92 9.11
N LEU A 87 -0.30 4.62 8.53
CA LEU A 87 -0.16 4.77 7.08
C LEU A 87 0.10 3.44 6.38
N SER A 88 0.93 2.59 6.98
CA SER A 88 1.19 1.26 6.44
C SER A 88 -0.08 0.43 6.34
N THR A 89 -0.88 0.41 7.43
CA THR A 89 -2.17 -0.30 7.48
C THR A 89 -3.14 0.20 6.39
N VAL A 90 -3.18 1.52 6.14
CA VAL A 90 -4.01 2.09 5.08
C VAL A 90 -3.52 1.63 3.70
N LEU A 91 -2.22 1.57 3.45
CA LEU A 91 -1.70 1.07 2.18
C LEU A 91 -2.01 -0.41 1.97
N ASP A 92 -1.92 -1.23 3.01
CA ASP A 92 -2.26 -2.65 2.90
C ASP A 92 -3.75 -2.84 2.59
N ARG A 93 -4.61 -2.10 3.30
CA ARG A 93 -6.05 -2.08 3.02
C ARG A 93 -6.32 -1.65 1.57
N MET A 94 -5.64 -0.62 1.09
CA MET A 94 -5.77 -0.16 -0.30
C MET A 94 -5.30 -1.21 -1.30
N ALA A 95 -4.22 -1.94 -0.99
CA ALA A 95 -3.72 -3.03 -1.82
C ALA A 95 -4.75 -4.16 -1.92
N GLU A 96 -5.32 -4.58 -0.79
CA GLU A 96 -6.36 -5.60 -0.74
C GLU A 96 -7.63 -5.17 -1.49
N GLU A 97 -8.12 -3.95 -1.23
CA GLU A 97 -9.27 -3.37 -1.94
C GLU A 97 -9.00 -3.31 -3.45
N GLY A 98 -7.78 -2.93 -3.85
CA GLY A 98 -7.37 -2.88 -5.24
C GLY A 98 -7.35 -4.26 -5.92
N TYR A 99 -6.86 -5.28 -5.22
CA TYR A 99 -6.88 -6.66 -5.70
C TYR A 99 -8.30 -7.22 -5.80
N ARG A 100 -9.14 -7.01 -4.79
CA ARG A 100 -10.56 -7.40 -4.82
C ARG A 100 -11.31 -6.70 -5.96
N ALA A 101 -11.06 -5.40 -6.15
CA ALA A 101 -11.63 -4.65 -7.26
C ALA A 101 -11.20 -5.24 -8.61
N HIS A 102 -9.94 -5.68 -8.74
CA HIS A 102 -9.48 -6.36 -9.94
C HIS A 102 -10.25 -7.66 -10.20
N LYS A 103 -10.37 -8.53 -9.19
CA LYS A 103 -11.12 -9.80 -9.29
C LYS A 103 -12.60 -9.60 -9.63
N ASN A 104 -13.18 -8.49 -9.18
CA ASN A 104 -14.57 -8.12 -9.46
C ASN A 104 -14.75 -7.31 -10.74
N PHE A 105 -13.71 -7.19 -11.59
CA PHE A 105 -13.72 -6.40 -12.84
C PHE A 105 -14.03 -4.91 -12.65
N GLN A 106 -13.75 -4.37 -11.46
CA GLN A 106 -13.89 -2.96 -11.09
C GLN A 106 -12.57 -2.17 -11.24
N SER A 107 -11.55 -2.78 -11.83
CA SER A 107 -10.29 -2.13 -12.22
C SER A 107 -10.20 -2.00 -13.74
N VAL A 108 -9.52 -0.96 -14.23
CA VAL A 108 -9.34 -0.74 -15.67
C VAL A 108 -7.88 -1.01 -16.04
N LYS A 109 -7.64 -1.81 -17.08
CA LYS A 109 -6.30 -1.95 -17.67
C LYS A 109 -5.84 -0.57 -18.14
N TRP A 110 -4.63 -0.15 -17.78
CA TRP A 110 -4.25 1.25 -18.00
C TRP A 110 -4.27 1.67 -19.48
N ARG A 111 -3.93 0.76 -20.41
CA ARG A 111 -4.02 0.99 -21.86
C ARG A 111 -5.45 1.21 -22.38
N ALA A 112 -6.46 0.82 -21.62
CA ALA A 112 -7.87 1.05 -21.94
C ALA A 112 -8.38 2.42 -21.45
N ILE A 113 -7.59 3.14 -20.66
CA ILE A 113 -7.96 4.46 -20.12
C ILE A 113 -7.91 5.49 -21.25
N GLN A 114 -9.06 6.09 -21.57
CA GLN A 114 -9.19 6.99 -22.74
C GLN A 114 -8.24 8.19 -22.69
N SER A 115 -8.01 8.78 -21.51
CA SER A 115 -7.10 9.92 -21.33
C SER A 115 -5.63 9.59 -21.58
N ILE A 116 -5.26 8.31 -21.52
CA ILE A 116 -3.89 7.82 -21.80
C ILE A 116 -3.81 7.27 -23.23
N LYS A 117 -4.85 6.58 -23.70
CA LYS A 117 -4.90 5.96 -25.03
C LYS A 117 -4.70 6.94 -26.18
N SER A 118 -5.12 8.21 -26.02
CA SER A 118 -4.89 9.27 -27.01
C SER A 118 -3.44 9.73 -27.11
N LEU A 119 -2.59 9.35 -26.15
CA LEU A 119 -1.20 9.80 -26.04
C LEU A 119 -0.18 8.74 -26.49
N GLU A 120 -0.60 7.50 -26.77
CA GLU A 120 0.30 6.40 -27.14
C GLU A 120 0.32 6.08 -28.63
N SER A 121 1.54 5.92 -29.17
CA SER A 121 1.79 5.23 -30.44
C SER A 121 2.05 3.75 -30.13
N MET A 122 1.13 2.88 -30.53
CA MET A 122 1.09 1.47 -30.11
C MET A 122 2.33 0.68 -30.56
N LYS A 123 3.07 0.12 -29.60
CA LYS A 123 3.86 -1.10 -29.80
C LYS A 123 3.34 -2.16 -28.84
N SER A 124 2.73 -3.22 -29.38
CA SER A 124 2.18 -4.34 -28.61
C SER A 124 3.19 -5.48 -28.53
N SER A 125 4.25 -5.30 -27.74
CA SER A 125 5.01 -6.44 -27.26
C SER A 125 4.27 -7.09 -26.07
N PRO A 126 4.31 -8.42 -25.94
CA PRO A 126 3.79 -9.08 -24.74
C PRO A 126 4.61 -8.63 -23.54
N THR A 127 3.96 -7.99 -22.57
CA THR A 127 4.60 -7.53 -21.34
C THR A 127 4.44 -8.58 -20.24
N PRO A 128 5.44 -8.77 -19.37
CA PRO A 128 5.39 -9.77 -18.32
C PRO A 128 4.30 -9.50 -17.28
N TYR A 129 4.01 -8.22 -16.99
CA TYR A 129 2.96 -7.85 -16.04
C TYR A 129 1.76 -7.18 -16.71
N GLN A 130 0.58 -7.43 -16.15
CA GLN A 130 -0.63 -6.67 -16.40
C GLN A 130 -0.75 -5.54 -15.39
N VAL A 131 -0.74 -4.28 -15.86
CA VAL A 131 -0.97 -3.11 -15.00
C VAL A 131 -2.45 -2.70 -15.05
N VAL A 132 -3.07 -2.56 -13.87
CA VAL A 132 -4.46 -2.09 -13.72
C VAL A 132 -4.52 -0.88 -12.80
N VAL A 133 -5.49 -0.01 -13.05
CA VAL A 133 -5.73 1.18 -12.26
C VAL A 133 -7.07 1.03 -11.55
N THR A 134 -7.06 1.26 -10.25
CA THR A 134 -8.27 1.28 -9.42
C THR A 134 -9.15 2.48 -9.78
N THR A 135 -10.43 2.46 -9.39
CA THR A 135 -11.33 3.63 -9.55
C THR A 135 -10.72 4.89 -8.92
N ARG A 136 -10.05 4.76 -7.78
CA ARG A 136 -9.32 5.85 -7.12
C ARG A 136 -8.18 6.38 -7.99
N GLY A 137 -7.37 5.49 -8.55
CA GLY A 137 -6.32 5.89 -9.49
C GLY A 137 -6.86 6.57 -10.75
N ILE A 138 -8.05 6.20 -11.23
CA ILE A 138 -8.72 6.90 -12.34
C ILE A 138 -9.11 8.33 -11.94
N HIS A 139 -9.68 8.51 -10.74
CA HIS A 139 -9.97 9.85 -10.23
C HIS A 139 -8.70 10.68 -10.06
N ASP A 140 -7.61 10.07 -9.59
CA ASP A 140 -6.32 10.73 -9.50
C ASP A 140 -5.83 11.22 -10.86
N LEU A 141 -5.92 10.39 -11.91
CA LEU A 141 -5.58 10.78 -13.29
C LEU A 141 -6.48 11.92 -13.81
N ALA A 142 -7.77 11.90 -13.49
CA ALA A 142 -8.71 12.92 -13.95
C ALA A 142 -8.42 14.34 -13.42
N VAL A 143 -7.71 14.44 -12.29
CA VAL A 143 -7.34 15.72 -11.66
C VAL A 143 -5.98 16.24 -12.17
N LEU A 144 -5.21 15.42 -12.87
CA LEU A 144 -3.92 15.82 -13.44
C LEU A 144 -4.10 16.73 -14.68
N GLN A 145 -3.16 17.66 -14.85
CA GLN A 145 -3.10 18.50 -16.03
C GLN A 145 -2.56 17.72 -17.25
N ALA A 146 -2.85 18.19 -18.46
CA ALA A 146 -2.42 17.54 -19.71
C ALA A 146 -0.89 17.30 -19.78
N ALA A 147 -0.09 18.24 -19.28
CA ALA A 147 1.37 18.10 -19.23
C ALA A 147 1.82 16.96 -18.29
N GLU A 148 1.06 16.70 -17.22
CA GLU A 148 1.36 15.68 -16.22
C GLU A 148 0.92 14.30 -16.72
N LEU A 149 -0.21 14.23 -17.43
CA LEU A 149 -0.72 13.02 -18.08
C LEU A 149 0.21 12.48 -19.18
N LYS A 150 1.01 13.34 -19.82
CA LYS A 150 1.95 12.94 -20.88
C LYS A 150 3.05 11.99 -20.39
N GLU A 151 3.46 12.10 -19.13
CA GLU A 151 4.53 11.27 -18.54
C GLU A 151 4.01 9.92 -18.02
N ILE A 152 2.70 9.81 -17.74
CA ILE A 152 2.07 8.61 -17.18
C ILE A 152 2.25 7.35 -18.05
N PRO A 153 1.99 7.37 -19.38
CA PRO A 153 2.14 6.16 -20.19
C PRO A 153 3.56 5.56 -20.16
N ALA A 154 4.60 6.40 -20.12
CA ALA A 154 5.98 5.93 -19.98
C ALA A 154 6.21 5.23 -18.64
N VAL A 155 5.68 5.80 -17.54
CA VAL A 155 5.77 5.19 -16.20
C VAL A 155 5.02 3.87 -16.13
N LEU A 156 3.79 3.81 -16.65
CA LEU A 156 2.98 2.59 -16.60
C LEU A 156 3.51 1.49 -17.52
N SER A 157 4.12 1.85 -18.65
CA SER A 157 4.83 0.89 -19.52
C SER A 157 6.02 0.26 -18.79
N GLN A 158 6.80 1.05 -18.05
CA GLN A 158 7.91 0.52 -17.24
C GLN A 158 7.42 -0.45 -16.15
N LEU A 159 6.24 -0.19 -15.56
CA LEU A 159 5.63 -1.11 -14.59
C LEU A 159 5.21 -2.44 -15.20
N GLU A 160 4.89 -2.48 -16.49
CA GLU A 160 4.56 -3.73 -17.17
C GLU A 160 5.80 -4.56 -17.49
N GLU A 161 6.96 -3.92 -17.69
CA GLU A 161 8.24 -4.56 -18.01
C GLU A 161 8.99 -5.02 -16.77
N ASP A 162 9.21 -4.11 -15.81
CA ASP A 162 9.94 -4.37 -14.56
C ASP A 162 9.36 -3.55 -13.39
N PRO A 163 8.30 -4.04 -12.74
CA PRO A 163 7.74 -3.38 -11.56
C PRO A 163 8.63 -3.55 -10.31
N LEU A 164 9.63 -4.43 -10.31
CA LEU A 164 10.50 -4.65 -9.14
C LEU A 164 11.67 -3.66 -9.11
N GLY A 165 12.01 -3.03 -10.24
CA GLY A 165 13.11 -2.07 -10.37
C GLY A 165 12.94 -0.75 -9.60
N PHE A 166 11.80 -0.54 -8.93
CA PHE A 166 11.49 0.70 -8.23
C PHE A 166 11.64 0.60 -6.70
N LYS A 167 11.61 1.75 -6.03
CA LYS A 167 11.82 1.81 -4.58
C LYS A 167 10.61 1.23 -3.83
N ARG A 168 10.83 0.11 -3.14
CA ARG A 168 9.85 -0.48 -2.21
C ARG A 168 9.55 0.48 -1.06
N LEU A 169 8.28 0.59 -0.69
CA LEU A 169 7.84 1.46 0.41
C LEU A 169 8.01 0.85 1.79
N LYS A 170 8.19 -0.48 1.88
CA LYS A 170 8.20 -1.29 3.11
C LYS A 170 6.86 -1.17 3.86
N GLY A 171 6.32 -2.31 4.24
CA GLY A 171 5.00 -2.49 4.83
C GLY A 171 4.79 -3.98 5.14
N PRO A 172 3.84 -4.33 6.02
CA PRO A 172 3.76 -5.65 6.61
C PRO A 172 3.23 -6.72 5.66
N TYR A 173 2.24 -6.42 4.82
CA TYR A 173 1.47 -7.47 4.15
C TYR A 173 1.65 -7.50 2.63
N TYR A 174 1.76 -6.34 1.99
CA TYR A 174 1.83 -6.28 0.53
C TYR A 174 3.14 -5.68 0.01
N GLU A 175 3.58 -6.17 -1.16
CA GLU A 175 4.73 -5.63 -1.86
C GLU A 175 4.36 -4.31 -2.56
N THR A 176 4.28 -3.24 -1.77
CA THR A 176 3.99 -1.90 -2.27
C THR A 176 5.26 -1.15 -2.62
N TYR A 177 5.25 -0.50 -3.78
CA TYR A 177 6.35 0.23 -4.38
C TYR A 177 5.92 1.64 -4.76
N ARG A 178 6.92 2.48 -5.06
CA ARG A 178 6.70 3.82 -5.61
C ARG A 178 7.57 4.08 -6.83
N VAL A 179 6.99 4.70 -7.85
CA VAL A 179 7.73 5.35 -8.93
C VAL A 179 7.72 6.85 -8.73
N SER A 180 8.86 7.48 -9.00
CA SER A 180 9.01 8.94 -9.00
C SER A 180 9.16 9.43 -10.43
N PHE A 181 8.33 10.39 -10.84
CA PHE A 181 8.45 11.03 -12.15
C PHE A 181 8.31 12.55 -12.01
N ARG A 182 8.90 13.27 -12.96
CA ARG A 182 8.92 14.74 -12.96
C ARG A 182 8.13 15.26 -14.14
N CYS A 183 7.33 16.29 -13.90
CA CYS A 183 6.67 17.07 -14.93
C CYS A 183 7.09 18.53 -14.73
N GLY A 184 8.03 19.01 -15.56
CA GLY A 184 8.68 20.30 -15.35
C GLY A 184 9.40 20.36 -14.00
N HIS A 185 9.03 21.35 -13.16
CA HIS A 185 9.57 21.53 -11.81
C HIS A 185 8.80 20.77 -10.71
N LYS A 186 7.71 20.07 -11.07
CA LYS A 186 6.87 19.35 -10.11
C LYS A 186 7.24 17.87 -10.07
N GLU A 187 7.26 17.31 -8.86
CA GLU A 187 7.47 15.88 -8.64
C GLU A 187 6.15 15.17 -8.35
N TYR A 188 5.93 14.06 -9.06
CA TYR A 188 4.78 13.19 -8.92
C TYR A 188 5.23 11.78 -8.56
N ARG A 189 4.28 11.01 -8.03
CA ARG A 189 4.49 9.64 -7.58
C ARG A 189 3.34 8.75 -8.05
N VAL A 190 3.70 7.52 -8.40
CA VAL A 190 2.76 6.42 -8.57
C VAL A 190 3.03 5.43 -7.44
N VAL A 191 2.02 5.11 -6.63
CA VAL A 191 2.10 4.07 -5.61
C VAL A 191 1.30 2.87 -6.09
N TYR A 192 1.92 1.69 -6.07
CA TYR A 192 1.34 0.47 -6.64
C TYR A 192 1.77 -0.75 -5.83
N THR A 193 1.03 -1.85 -6.00
CA THR A 193 1.34 -3.15 -5.39
C THR A 193 1.48 -4.22 -6.45
N ILE A 194 2.42 -5.15 -6.23
CA ILE A 194 2.65 -6.31 -7.10
C ILE A 194 2.00 -7.54 -6.49
N PHE A 195 1.23 -8.26 -7.30
CA PHE A 195 0.68 -9.58 -7.00
C PHE A 195 1.38 -10.59 -7.91
N ALA A 196 2.59 -10.98 -7.50
CA ALA A 196 3.50 -11.81 -8.28
C ALA A 196 2.88 -13.14 -8.80
N PRO A 197 2.06 -13.89 -8.04
CA PRO A 197 1.44 -15.12 -8.53
C PRO A 197 0.56 -14.93 -9.78
N GLU A 198 0.09 -13.71 -10.04
CA GLU A 198 -0.80 -13.37 -11.15
C GLU A 198 -0.14 -12.48 -12.20
N ASN A 199 1.15 -12.17 -12.04
CA ASN A 199 1.84 -11.14 -12.83
C ASN A 199 1.01 -9.84 -12.93
N LEU A 200 0.40 -9.43 -11.81
CA LEU A 200 -0.52 -8.30 -11.75
C LEU A 200 0.11 -7.14 -10.97
N VAL A 201 -0.02 -5.95 -11.51
CA VAL A 201 0.34 -4.69 -10.85
C VAL A 201 -0.92 -3.86 -10.68
N VAL A 202 -1.22 -3.47 -9.44
CA VAL A 202 -2.38 -2.63 -9.12
C VAL A 202 -1.90 -1.25 -8.70
N VAL A 203 -2.26 -0.23 -9.48
CA VAL A 203 -1.99 1.18 -9.17
C VAL A 203 -3.01 1.67 -8.14
N LEU A 204 -2.51 2.04 -6.96
CA LEU A 204 -3.32 2.44 -5.82
C LEU A 204 -3.64 3.93 -5.84
N THR A 205 -2.64 4.76 -6.12
CA THR A 205 -2.80 6.22 -6.18
C THR A 205 -1.70 6.88 -7.00
N ILE A 206 -2.04 8.03 -7.60
CA ILE A 206 -1.16 8.85 -8.42
C ILE A 206 -1.28 10.31 -7.96
N GLY A 207 -0.15 11.01 -7.83
CA GLY A 207 -0.19 12.43 -7.50
C GLY A 207 1.08 13.00 -6.90
N LYS A 208 0.99 14.24 -6.42
CA LYS A 208 2.07 14.87 -5.65
C LYS A 208 2.23 14.17 -4.31
N ARG A 209 3.47 14.07 -3.82
CA ARG A 209 3.78 13.43 -2.52
C ARG A 209 2.91 13.94 -1.37
N LYS A 210 2.75 15.26 -1.23
CA LYS A 210 1.93 15.87 -0.16
C LYS A 210 0.45 15.52 -0.30
N ALA A 211 -0.10 15.56 -1.52
CA ALA A 211 -1.50 15.22 -1.77
C ALA A 211 -1.78 13.72 -1.51
N ILE A 212 -0.84 12.84 -1.83
CA ILE A 212 -0.95 11.42 -1.48
C ILE A 212 -0.94 11.26 0.05
N PHE A 213 -0.02 11.91 0.75
CA PHE A 213 0.06 11.86 2.21
C PHE A 213 -1.24 12.33 2.88
N GLU A 214 -1.76 13.50 2.49
CA GLU A 214 -3.03 14.04 3.00
C GLU A 214 -4.20 13.07 2.76
N LYS A 215 -4.27 12.44 1.58
CA LYS A 215 -5.29 11.45 1.27
C LYS A 215 -5.17 10.21 2.16
N LEU A 216 -3.96 9.68 2.34
CA LEU A 216 -3.73 8.50 3.18
C LEU A 216 -4.09 8.81 4.63
N ASN A 217 -3.71 9.99 5.15
CA ASN A 217 -4.08 10.44 6.48
C ASN A 217 -5.60 10.65 6.65
N GLY A 218 -6.31 11.09 5.61
CA GLY A 218 -7.77 11.28 5.66
C GLY A 218 -8.57 9.97 5.67
N ILE A 219 -7.97 8.86 5.25
CA ILE A 219 -8.58 7.50 5.32
C ILE A 219 -8.30 6.85 6.68
N ALA A 220 -7.17 7.22 7.28
CA ALA A 220 -6.63 6.67 8.50
C ALA A 220 -7.41 7.15 9.72
#